data_AF-A0AAJ0M0E8-F1
#
_entry.id   AF-A0AAJ0M0E8-F1
#
_cell.length_a   1.000
_cell.length_b   1.000
_cell.length_c   1.000
_cell.angle_alpha   90.00
_cell.angle_beta   90.00
_cell.angle_gamma   90.00
#
_symmetry.space_group_name_H-M   'P 1'
#
loop_
_entity.id
_entity.type
_entity.pdbx_description
1 polymer ?
#
loop_
_entity_poly.entity_id
_entity_poly.type
_entity_poly.pdbx_seq_one_letter_code
_entity_poly.pdbx_strand_id
1 'polypeptide(L)'
;MTFILRTRIWTALLLLFTRALANTEKTIFLGPEAATIPLAHAKPLSELGLDTLTPANGTLRTQLAALFPSPEYPHGTATWLILDKLTPHQRYEVRVCWPATQPTAFSLTTFPLPAVWNSPELLASLRAYSMSRQQLSELSANHGDDDVVDDNENPASSSSEREGEASSILLLRILAAADYFTTDAALMTSVPPVDVDIILDPFLFNVLPRSLAGTACYIVAVAAVAYLVARRVSSWIGELAVSASSQQESVKKRQ
;
A
#
# COMPACT_ATOMS: atom_id res chain seq x y z
N MET A 1 44.46 3.80 7.28
CA MET A 1 43.57 4.75 6.55
C MET A 1 42.29 4.09 6.02
N THR A 2 42.35 2.86 5.49
CA THR A 2 41.20 2.09 4.98
C THR A 2 40.14 1.72 6.03
N PHE A 3 40.54 1.47 7.29
CA PHE A 3 39.61 1.11 8.37
C PHE A 3 38.71 2.28 8.79
N ILE A 4 39.25 3.50 8.86
CA ILE A 4 38.54 4.73 9.24
C ILE A 4 37.55 5.15 8.14
N LEU A 5 37.94 4.99 6.87
CA LEU A 5 37.06 5.28 5.73
C LEU A 5 35.88 4.29 5.67
N ARG A 6 36.14 3.00 5.92
CA ARG A 6 35.09 1.97 6.01
C ARG A 6 34.12 2.24 7.14
N THR A 7 34.59 2.57 8.35
CA THR A 7 33.72 2.89 9.49
C THR A 7 32.84 4.11 9.24
N ARG A 8 33.36 5.15 8.55
CA ARG A 8 32.57 6.33 8.15
C ARG A 8 31.50 6.03 7.11
N ILE A 9 31.78 5.14 6.16
CA ILE A 9 30.78 4.69 5.17
C ILE A 9 29.67 3.90 5.87
N TRP A 10 30.00 2.98 6.78
CA TRP A 10 29.00 2.20 7.53
C TRP A 10 28.14 3.07 8.45
N THR A 11 28.73 4.07 9.12
CA THR A 11 27.95 5.02 9.94
C THR A 11 27.05 5.91 9.07
N ALA A 12 27.54 6.39 7.93
CA ALA A 12 26.69 7.11 6.97
C ALA A 12 25.55 6.23 6.43
N LEU A 13 25.81 4.95 6.16
CA LEU A 13 24.79 3.99 5.73
C LEU A 13 23.73 3.74 6.81
N LEU A 14 24.16 3.64 8.08
CA LEU A 14 23.26 3.49 9.23
C LEU A 14 22.33 4.70 9.43
N LEU A 15 22.82 5.92 9.15
CA LEU A 15 22.00 7.13 9.20
C LEU A 15 20.91 7.18 8.12
N LEU A 16 21.01 6.38 7.06
CA LEU A 16 19.97 6.30 6.02
C LEU A 16 18.76 5.43 6.44
N PHE A 17 18.85 4.68 7.55
CA PHE A 17 17.76 3.84 8.05
C PHE A 17 16.81 4.59 9.00
N THR A 18 16.47 5.84 8.70
CA THR A 18 15.42 6.56 9.44
C THR A 18 14.05 6.03 9.05
N ARG A 19 13.19 5.76 10.04
CA ARG A 19 11.78 5.45 9.76
C ARG A 19 11.09 6.70 9.23
N ALA A 20 10.58 6.65 8.00
CA ALA A 20 9.67 7.66 7.49
C ALA A 20 8.26 7.30 7.99
N LEU A 21 7.68 8.17 8.81
CA LEU A 21 6.24 8.16 9.04
C LEU A 21 5.59 8.82 7.83
N ALA A 22 4.65 8.11 7.22
CA ALA A 22 3.86 8.60 6.10
C ALA A 22 2.40 8.27 6.37
N ASN A 23 1.49 8.97 5.69
CA ASN A 23 0.05 8.69 5.75
C ASN A 23 -0.28 7.47 4.88
N THR A 24 0.36 6.35 5.25
CA THR A 24 0.15 5.05 4.65
C THR A 24 0.27 3.98 5.72
N GLU A 25 -0.67 3.04 5.68
CA GLU A 25 -0.68 1.85 6.51
C GLU A 25 -0.66 0.66 5.57
N LYS A 26 0.08 -0.39 5.94
CA LYS A 26 0.30 -1.50 5.03
C LYS A 26 0.40 -2.84 5.75
N THR A 27 -0.07 -3.88 5.06
CA THR A 27 0.14 -5.26 5.46
C THR A 27 0.71 -6.07 4.32
N ILE A 28 1.48 -7.09 4.67
CA ILE A 28 2.16 -7.96 3.71
C ILE A 28 1.72 -9.40 3.99
N PHE A 29 1.40 -10.13 2.94
CA PHE A 29 0.96 -11.52 3.03
C PHE A 29 1.45 -12.32 1.83
N LEU A 30 1.27 -13.63 1.90
CA LEU A 30 1.47 -14.55 0.79
C LEU A 30 0.12 -14.92 0.19
N GLY A 31 0.05 -15.03 -1.14
CA GLY A 31 -1.10 -15.59 -1.82
C GLY A 31 -1.36 -17.02 -1.32
N PRO A 32 -2.58 -17.34 -0.87
CA PRO A 32 -2.90 -18.68 -0.41
C PRO A 32 -2.89 -19.68 -1.57
N GLU A 33 -2.93 -20.98 -1.25
CA GLU A 33 -3.17 -21.99 -2.27
C GLU A 33 -4.51 -21.74 -2.96
N ALA A 34 -4.54 -21.95 -4.28
CA ALA A 34 -5.79 -21.87 -5.03
C ALA A 34 -6.71 -22.99 -4.54
N ALA A 35 -7.85 -22.60 -3.97
CA ALA A 35 -8.84 -23.55 -3.51
C ALA A 35 -10.06 -23.47 -4.43
N THR A 36 -10.61 -24.63 -4.79
CA THR A 36 -11.95 -24.65 -5.39
C THR A 36 -12.91 -24.13 -4.34
N ILE A 37 -13.50 -22.96 -4.58
CA ILE A 37 -14.50 -22.40 -3.68
C ILE A 37 -15.70 -23.34 -3.74
N PRO A 38 -16.11 -23.99 -2.63
CA PRO A 38 -17.29 -24.82 -2.65
C PRO A 38 -18.48 -23.99 -3.11
N LEU A 39 -19.36 -24.54 -3.94
CA LEU A 39 -20.54 -23.85 -4.48
C LEU A 39 -21.36 -23.15 -3.38
N ALA A 40 -21.39 -23.75 -2.18
CA ALA A 40 -22.04 -23.22 -0.98
C ALA A 40 -21.47 -21.87 -0.48
N HIS A 41 -20.21 -21.53 -0.81
CA HIS A 41 -19.54 -20.30 -0.39
C HIS A 41 -19.38 -19.28 -1.52
N ALA A 42 -19.45 -19.70 -2.79
CA ALA A 42 -19.32 -18.82 -3.94
C ALA A 42 -20.48 -17.83 -4.07
N LYS A 43 -21.73 -18.29 -3.89
CA LYS A 43 -22.94 -17.47 -3.97
C LYS A 43 -23.00 -16.39 -2.87
N PRO A 44 -22.74 -16.70 -1.59
CA PRO A 44 -22.63 -15.70 -0.54
C PRO A 44 -21.61 -14.60 -0.85
N LEU A 45 -20.46 -14.93 -1.44
CA LEU A 45 -19.41 -13.94 -1.69
C LEU A 45 -19.83 -12.88 -2.72
N SER A 46 -20.53 -13.27 -3.79
CA SER A 46 -21.14 -12.31 -4.74
C SER A 46 -22.24 -11.46 -4.12
N GLU A 47 -23.04 -12.04 -3.21
CA GLU A 47 -24.17 -11.34 -2.58
C GLU A 47 -23.72 -10.32 -1.51
N LEU A 48 -22.49 -10.42 -1.01
CA LEU A 48 -21.98 -9.51 0.01
C LEU A 48 -21.72 -8.08 -0.50
N GLY A 49 -21.63 -7.87 -1.82
CA GLY A 49 -21.44 -6.54 -2.42
C GLY A 49 -20.11 -5.88 -2.06
N LEU A 50 -19.07 -6.69 -1.84
CA LEU A 50 -17.73 -6.22 -1.47
C LEU A 50 -16.94 -5.77 -2.72
N ASP A 51 -16.17 -4.69 -2.57
CA ASP A 51 -15.22 -4.27 -3.59
C ASP A 51 -14.09 -5.29 -3.71
N THR A 52 -13.62 -5.54 -4.94
CA THR A 52 -12.63 -6.58 -5.24
C THR A 52 -11.36 -5.98 -5.85
N LEU A 53 -10.20 -6.34 -5.30
CA LEU A 53 -8.89 -6.01 -5.84
C LEU A 53 -8.24 -7.26 -6.43
N THR A 54 -7.63 -7.11 -7.61
CA THR A 54 -6.84 -8.18 -8.25
C THR A 54 -5.46 -7.65 -8.61
N PRO A 55 -4.45 -8.51 -8.87
CA PRO A 55 -3.14 -8.03 -9.32
C PRO A 55 -3.17 -7.23 -10.64
N ALA A 56 -4.21 -7.41 -11.46
CA ALA A 56 -4.40 -6.67 -12.71
C ALA A 56 -5.12 -5.32 -12.48
N ASN A 57 -6.11 -5.31 -11.60
CA ASN A 57 -6.80 -4.09 -11.15
C ASN A 57 -6.62 -3.94 -9.63
N GLY A 58 -5.44 -3.49 -9.24
CA GLY A 58 -4.98 -3.48 -7.85
C GLY A 58 -5.18 -2.15 -7.15
N THR A 59 -5.88 -1.18 -7.75
CA THR A 59 -6.07 0.15 -7.14
C THR A 59 -7.55 0.47 -7.00
N LEU A 60 -7.96 0.93 -5.83
CA LEU A 60 -9.31 1.39 -5.55
C LEU A 60 -9.26 2.73 -4.80
N ARG A 61 -9.80 3.79 -5.42
CA ARG A 61 -10.05 5.07 -4.76
C ARG A 61 -11.46 5.07 -4.19
N THR A 62 -11.59 5.31 -2.89
CA THR A 62 -12.88 5.24 -2.20
C THR A 62 -12.88 6.06 -0.92
N GLN A 63 -14.02 6.12 -0.23
CA GLN A 63 -14.17 6.72 1.08
C GLN A 63 -14.42 5.64 2.13
N LEU A 64 -13.65 5.65 3.21
CA LEU A 64 -13.84 4.76 4.34
C LEU A 64 -14.54 5.50 5.47
N ALA A 65 -15.63 4.93 5.97
CA ALA A 65 -16.21 5.39 7.22
C ALA A 65 -15.17 5.25 8.34
N ALA A 66 -15.14 6.21 9.24
CA ALA A 66 -14.32 6.20 10.43
C ALA A 66 -15.15 6.65 11.64
N LEU A 67 -14.71 6.28 12.84
CA LEU A 67 -15.32 6.72 14.08
C LEU A 67 -14.23 6.94 15.14
N PHE A 68 -14.52 7.74 16.16
CA PHE A 68 -13.60 7.88 17.28
C PHE A 68 -13.52 6.56 18.07
N PRO A 69 -12.32 6.15 18.50
CA PRO A 69 -12.15 4.97 19.35
C PRO A 69 -13.12 4.96 20.54
N SER A 70 -13.80 3.84 20.73
CA SER A 70 -14.72 3.59 21.85
C SER A 70 -14.46 2.20 22.45
N PRO A 71 -14.98 1.88 23.64
CA PRO A 71 -14.84 0.53 24.21
C PRO A 71 -15.35 -0.57 23.28
N GLU A 72 -16.41 -0.30 22.52
CA GLU A 72 -17.02 -1.21 21.56
C GLU A 72 -16.22 -1.29 20.25
N TYR A 73 -15.61 -0.17 19.84
CA TYR A 73 -14.84 -0.04 18.60
C TYR A 73 -13.48 0.60 18.86
N PRO A 74 -12.54 -0.10 19.53
CA PRO A 74 -11.25 0.48 19.95
C PRO A 74 -10.35 0.85 18.77
N HIS A 75 -10.58 0.24 17.60
CA HIS A 75 -9.84 0.48 16.37
C HIS A 75 -10.70 1.09 15.27
N GLY A 76 -11.88 1.60 15.61
CA GLY A 76 -12.78 2.20 14.64
C GLY A 76 -13.69 1.19 13.95
N THR A 77 -14.22 1.58 12.79
CA THR A 77 -15.18 0.75 12.03
C THR A 77 -14.47 -0.12 11.00
N ALA A 78 -15.10 -1.24 10.64
CA ALA A 78 -14.56 -2.20 9.69
C ALA A 78 -15.09 -1.98 8.28
N THR A 79 -14.18 -1.97 7.32
CA THR A 79 -14.44 -2.10 5.89
C THR A 79 -13.87 -3.42 5.40
N TRP A 80 -14.62 -4.13 4.56
CA TRP A 80 -14.22 -5.42 4.01
C TRP A 80 -14.09 -5.39 2.48
N LEU A 81 -13.02 -5.99 1.97
CA LEU A 81 -12.74 -6.13 0.54
C LEU A 81 -12.34 -7.58 0.21
N ILE A 82 -12.44 -7.94 -1.05
CA ILE A 82 -11.97 -9.21 -1.59
C ILE A 82 -10.62 -8.97 -2.29
N LEU A 83 -9.63 -9.81 -1.98
CA LEU A 83 -8.38 -9.90 -2.74
C LEU A 83 -8.45 -11.19 -3.56
N ASP A 84 -8.55 -11.07 -4.88
CA ASP A 84 -8.83 -12.17 -5.80
C ASP A 84 -7.71 -12.33 -6.84
N LYS A 85 -7.68 -13.49 -7.50
CA LYS A 85 -6.73 -13.86 -8.54
C LYS A 85 -5.28 -13.73 -8.08
N LEU A 86 -5.02 -14.06 -6.81
CA LEU A 86 -3.67 -14.07 -6.25
C LEU A 86 -2.89 -15.27 -6.81
N THR A 87 -1.57 -15.15 -6.87
CA THR A 87 -0.69 -16.27 -7.20
C THR A 87 -0.28 -16.96 -5.89
N PRO A 88 -0.46 -18.29 -5.77
CA PRO A 88 -0.01 -19.02 -4.59
C PRO A 88 1.46 -18.76 -4.28
N HIS A 89 1.77 -18.53 -3.01
CA HIS A 89 3.12 -18.24 -2.49
C HIS A 89 3.79 -16.97 -3.02
N GLN A 90 3.12 -16.18 -3.86
CA GLN A 90 3.60 -14.86 -4.22
C GLN A 90 3.35 -13.90 -3.05
N ARG A 91 4.33 -13.06 -2.77
CA ARG A 91 4.23 -12.02 -1.75
C ARG A 91 3.52 -10.80 -2.31
N TYR A 92 2.58 -10.27 -1.53
CA TYR A 92 1.83 -9.07 -1.85
C TYR A 92 1.93 -8.09 -0.68
N GLU A 93 1.77 -6.81 -1.00
CA GLU A 93 1.55 -5.75 -0.03
C GLU A 93 0.24 -5.05 -0.39
N VAL A 94 -0.64 -4.88 0.60
CA VAL A 94 -1.77 -3.98 0.47
C VAL A 94 -1.48 -2.73 1.28
N ARG A 95 -1.71 -1.57 0.67
CA ARG A 95 -1.51 -0.25 1.25
C ARG A 95 -2.83 0.50 1.28
N VAL A 96 -3.08 1.23 2.35
CA VAL A 96 -4.07 2.30 2.41
C VAL A 96 -3.28 3.60 2.50
N CYS A 97 -3.55 4.55 1.60
CA CYS A 97 -2.95 5.88 1.58
C CYS A 97 -4.05 6.92 1.80
N TRP A 98 -3.79 7.96 2.60
CA TRP A 98 -4.79 8.99 2.90
C TRP A 98 -4.19 10.41 2.97
N PRO A 99 -5.00 11.48 2.81
CA PRO A 99 -4.55 12.86 2.95
C PRO A 99 -4.06 13.18 4.36
N ALA A 100 -3.02 14.01 4.46
CA ALA A 100 -2.53 14.53 5.75
C ALA A 100 -3.59 15.37 6.51
N THR A 101 -4.58 15.88 5.79
CA THR A 101 -5.68 16.69 6.34
C THR A 101 -6.81 15.87 6.94
N GLN A 102 -6.76 14.53 6.84
CA GLN A 102 -7.73 13.61 7.45
C GLN A 102 -7.01 12.60 8.36
N PRO A 103 -6.48 13.03 9.53
CA PRO A 103 -5.72 12.15 10.41
C PRO A 103 -6.55 10.97 10.89
N THR A 104 -6.11 9.76 10.53
CA THR A 104 -6.86 8.53 10.74
C THR A 104 -5.87 7.41 11.04
N ALA A 105 -6.13 6.67 12.10
CA ALA A 105 -5.40 5.46 12.43
C ALA A 105 -6.04 4.28 11.70
N PHE A 106 -5.25 3.61 10.85
CA PHE A 106 -5.69 2.43 10.12
C PHE A 106 -5.06 1.15 10.68
N SER A 107 -5.77 0.03 10.58
CA SER A 107 -5.23 -1.30 10.81
C SER A 107 -5.72 -2.26 9.73
N LEU A 108 -4.79 -2.98 9.10
CA LEU A 108 -5.08 -3.88 7.96
C LEU A 108 -4.82 -5.32 8.36
N THR A 109 -5.77 -6.21 8.07
CA THR A 109 -5.61 -7.65 8.31
C THR A 109 -6.22 -8.45 7.18
N THR A 110 -5.48 -9.43 6.66
CA THR A 110 -5.98 -10.37 5.65
C THR A 110 -6.36 -11.70 6.30
N PHE A 111 -7.48 -12.26 5.87
CA PHE A 111 -8.00 -13.52 6.37
C PHE A 111 -8.30 -14.50 5.23
N PRO A 112 -7.90 -15.78 5.35
CA PRO A 112 -8.45 -16.83 4.53
C PRO A 112 -9.96 -16.94 4.73
N LEU A 113 -10.70 -17.34 3.69
CA LEU A 113 -12.15 -17.54 3.79
C LEU A 113 -12.52 -18.45 4.98
N PRO A 114 -11.93 -19.65 5.16
CA PRO A 114 -12.30 -20.50 6.29
C PRO A 114 -12.14 -19.83 7.67
N ALA A 115 -11.16 -18.93 7.82
CA ALA A 115 -10.94 -18.24 9.09
C ALA A 115 -12.08 -17.27 9.45
N VAL A 116 -12.64 -16.57 8.45
CA VAL A 116 -13.76 -15.66 8.68
C VAL A 116 -15.05 -16.43 8.96
N TRP A 117 -15.31 -17.52 8.25
CA TRP A 117 -16.56 -18.30 8.41
C TRP A 117 -16.58 -19.06 9.73
N ASN A 118 -15.41 -19.50 10.22
CA ASN A 118 -15.27 -20.21 11.49
C ASN A 118 -15.16 -19.26 12.70
N SER A 119 -15.10 -17.95 12.49
CA SER A 119 -15.06 -16.95 13.56
C SER A 119 -16.36 -16.15 13.61
N PRO A 120 -17.20 -16.35 14.65
CA PRO A 120 -18.46 -15.62 14.78
C PRO A 120 -18.29 -14.09 14.77
N GLU A 121 -17.20 -13.60 15.38
CA GLU A 121 -16.89 -12.17 15.47
C GLU A 121 -16.56 -11.58 14.08
N LEU A 122 -15.68 -12.23 13.31
CA LEU A 122 -15.30 -11.77 11.98
C LEU A 122 -16.50 -11.82 11.03
N LEU A 123 -17.29 -12.90 11.11
CA LEU A 123 -18.48 -13.07 10.30
C LEU A 123 -19.56 -12.04 10.63
N ALA A 124 -19.74 -11.70 11.92
CA ALA A 124 -20.64 -10.63 12.33
C ALA A 124 -20.19 -9.26 11.81
N SER A 125 -18.89 -8.95 11.90
CA SER A 125 -18.30 -7.73 11.34
C SER A 125 -18.50 -7.64 9.82
N LEU A 126 -18.24 -8.72 9.09
CA LEU A 126 -18.43 -8.79 7.64
C LEU A 126 -19.88 -8.55 7.23
N ARG A 127 -20.84 -9.18 7.92
CA ARG A 127 -22.28 -9.00 7.67
C ARG A 127 -22.73 -7.58 7.98
N ALA A 128 -22.27 -7.00 9.09
CA ALA A 128 -22.60 -5.63 9.47
C ALA A 128 -22.16 -4.63 8.38
N TYR A 129 -20.93 -4.80 7.86
CA TYR A 129 -20.43 -4.00 6.75
C TYR A 129 -21.28 -4.20 5.48
N SER A 130 -21.54 -5.44 5.08
CA SER A 130 -22.34 -5.76 3.89
C SER A 130 -23.76 -5.15 3.95
N MET A 131 -24.43 -5.26 5.09
CA MET A 131 -25.76 -4.67 5.30
C MET A 131 -25.73 -3.13 5.19
N SER A 132 -24.73 -2.48 5.78
CA SER A 132 -24.60 -1.01 5.72
C SER A 132 -24.44 -0.50 4.28
N ARG A 133 -23.70 -1.24 3.43
CA ARG A 133 -23.53 -0.93 2.01
C ARG A 133 -24.81 -1.10 1.21
N GLN A 134 -25.59 -2.15 1.48
CA GLN A 134 -26.87 -2.38 0.83
C GLN A 134 -27.85 -1.24 1.12
N GLN A 135 -27.95 -0.82 2.39
CA GLN A 135 -28.78 0.33 2.79
C GLN A 135 -28.36 1.63 2.10
N LEU A 136 -27.05 1.89 1.97
CA LEU A 136 -26.56 3.07 1.28
C LEU A 136 -26.92 3.03 -0.22
N SER A 137 -26.82 1.86 -0.85
CA SER A 137 -27.21 1.67 -2.25
C SER A 137 -28.71 1.89 -2.48
N GLU A 138 -29.56 1.43 -1.56
CA GLU A 138 -31.01 1.65 -1.63
C GLU A 138 -31.39 3.13 -1.43
N LEU A 139 -30.68 3.84 -0.56
CA LEU A 139 -30.86 5.28 -0.36
C LEU A 139 -30.48 6.07 -1.61
N SER A 140 -29.36 5.74 -2.25
CA SER A 140 -28.94 6.38 -3.51
C SER A 140 -29.88 6.06 -4.68
N ALA A 141 -30.39 4.84 -4.78
CA ALA A 141 -31.33 4.45 -5.84
C ALA A 141 -32.69 5.17 -5.75
N ASN A 142 -33.10 5.60 -4.55
CA ASN A 142 -34.33 6.35 -4.33
C ASN A 142 -34.18 7.87 -4.50
N HIS A 143 -32.94 8.38 -4.65
CA HIS A 143 -32.65 9.78 -4.94
C HIS A 143 -32.31 9.92 -6.42
N GLY A 144 -33.33 9.78 -7.28
CA GLY A 144 -33.20 9.93 -8.72
C GLY A 144 -32.80 11.36 -9.09
N ASP A 145 -31.51 11.57 -9.32
CA ASP A 145 -31.01 12.70 -10.09
C ASP A 145 -30.66 12.16 -11.49
N ASP A 146 -31.39 12.70 -12.45
CA ASP A 146 -31.40 12.33 -13.86
C ASP A 146 -30.33 13.20 -14.55
N ASP A 147 -29.05 12.79 -14.52
CA ASP A 147 -28.02 13.44 -15.36
C ASP A 147 -26.86 12.50 -15.73
N VAL A 148 -26.87 12.11 -17.01
CA VAL A 148 -25.76 11.91 -17.96
C VAL A 148 -24.49 11.17 -17.51
N VAL A 149 -24.41 9.91 -17.96
CA VAL A 149 -23.25 9.14 -18.49
C VAL A 149 -21.86 9.42 -17.87
N ASP A 150 -21.42 8.50 -17.02
CA ASP A 150 -20.01 8.09 -16.98
C ASP A 150 -19.95 6.57 -17.17
N ASP A 151 -19.51 6.16 -18.36
CA ASP A 151 -19.13 4.78 -18.69
C ASP A 151 -17.88 4.41 -17.87
N ASN A 152 -18.07 4.15 -16.58
CA ASN A 152 -17.10 3.40 -15.82
C ASN A 152 -17.62 1.97 -15.72
N GLU A 153 -17.27 1.18 -16.73
CA GLU A 153 -17.43 -0.27 -16.77
C GLU A 153 -16.80 -0.89 -15.50
N ASN A 154 -17.58 -0.92 -14.43
CA ASN A 154 -17.36 -1.84 -13.35
C ASN A 154 -17.65 -3.22 -13.94
N PRO A 155 -16.69 -4.16 -14.02
CA PRO A 155 -16.99 -5.51 -14.51
C PRO A 155 -17.71 -6.26 -13.38
N ALA A 156 -18.91 -5.82 -13.04
CA ALA A 156 -19.91 -6.61 -12.36
C ALA A 156 -20.55 -7.55 -13.40
N SER A 157 -19.75 -8.39 -14.04
CA SER A 157 -20.22 -9.36 -15.03
C SER A 157 -19.20 -10.47 -15.28
N SER A 158 -18.89 -11.24 -14.24
CA SER A 158 -18.48 -12.64 -14.43
C SER A 158 -18.90 -13.52 -13.24
N SER A 159 -20.11 -13.31 -12.71
CA SER A 159 -20.69 -14.23 -11.71
C SER A 159 -21.12 -15.57 -12.31
N SER A 160 -21.27 -15.68 -13.63
CA SER A 160 -21.59 -16.92 -14.35
C SER A 160 -20.38 -17.82 -14.63
N GLU A 161 -19.14 -17.38 -14.32
CA GLU A 161 -17.90 -18.15 -14.60
C GLU A 161 -17.19 -18.63 -13.32
N ARG A 162 -17.70 -18.29 -12.12
CA ARG A 162 -17.09 -18.70 -10.84
C ARG A 162 -17.30 -20.19 -10.49
N GLU A 163 -17.97 -20.94 -11.37
CA GLU A 163 -18.28 -22.35 -11.15
C GLU A 163 -17.06 -23.22 -11.51
N GLY A 164 -16.31 -23.63 -10.48
CA GLY A 164 -15.28 -24.66 -10.60
C GLY A 164 -13.86 -24.17 -10.89
N GLU A 165 -13.62 -22.87 -11.04
CA GLU A 165 -12.26 -22.33 -11.18
C GLU A 165 -11.58 -22.20 -9.80
N ALA A 166 -10.43 -22.86 -9.63
CA ALA A 166 -9.62 -22.70 -8.43
C ALA A 166 -9.03 -21.29 -8.40
N SER A 167 -9.46 -20.48 -7.44
CA SER A 167 -8.98 -19.11 -7.25
C SER A 167 -8.31 -18.98 -5.88
N SER A 168 -7.23 -18.19 -5.86
CA SER A 168 -6.53 -17.84 -4.62
C SER A 168 -7.12 -16.54 -4.10
N ILE A 169 -7.90 -16.63 -3.01
CA ILE A 169 -8.68 -15.53 -2.47
C ILE A 169 -8.38 -15.29 -0.99
N LEU A 170 -8.32 -14.01 -0.61
CA LEU A 170 -8.33 -13.55 0.77
C LEU A 170 -9.42 -12.49 0.97
N LEU A 171 -9.92 -12.38 2.21
CA LEU A 171 -10.69 -11.22 2.64
C LEU A 171 -9.75 -10.24 3.34
N LEU A 172 -9.84 -8.96 2.98
CA LEU A 172 -9.14 -7.87 3.63
C LEU A 172 -10.11 -7.15 4.57
N ARG A 173 -9.72 -6.99 5.84
CA ARG A 173 -10.37 -6.09 6.79
C ARG A 173 -9.51 -4.85 7.00
N ILE A 174 -10.12 -3.68 6.83
CA ILE A 174 -9.52 -2.39 7.14
C ILE A 174 -10.32 -1.80 8.31
N LEU A 175 -9.65 -1.50 9.40
CA LEU A 175 -10.21 -0.78 10.54
C LEU A 175 -9.77 0.68 10.47
N ALA A 176 -10.70 1.62 10.58
CA ALA A 176 -10.43 3.05 10.45
C ALA A 176 -10.98 3.81 11.67
N ALA A 177 -10.06 4.41 12.44
CA ALA A 177 -10.37 5.24 13.59
C ALA A 177 -9.90 6.67 13.39
N ALA A 178 -10.75 7.65 13.70
CA ALA A 178 -10.34 9.05 13.70
C ALA A 178 -9.23 9.28 14.73
N ASP A 179 -8.14 9.94 14.30
CA ASP A 179 -6.95 10.20 15.14
C ASP A 179 -6.63 11.71 15.18
N TYR A 180 -7.61 12.50 15.63
CA TYR A 180 -7.45 13.94 15.80
C TYR A 180 -8.29 14.47 16.97
N PHE A 181 -7.92 15.65 17.44
CA PHE A 181 -8.74 16.46 18.33
C PHE A 181 -8.84 17.86 17.74
N THR A 182 -10.05 18.41 17.69
CA THR A 182 -10.31 19.74 17.16
C THR A 182 -11.28 20.50 18.05
N THR A 183 -11.26 21.82 17.97
CA THR A 183 -12.24 22.70 18.64
C THR A 183 -13.58 22.74 17.92
N ASP A 184 -13.64 22.23 16.68
CA ASP A 184 -14.88 22.10 15.94
C ASP A 184 -15.74 20.98 16.54
N ALA A 185 -16.82 21.37 17.23
CA ALA A 185 -17.72 20.44 17.87
C ALA A 185 -18.43 19.51 16.87
N ALA A 186 -18.66 19.95 15.63
CA ALA A 186 -19.31 19.11 14.62
C ALA A 186 -18.39 17.94 14.25
N LEU A 187 -17.11 18.21 13.98
CA LEU A 187 -16.11 17.19 13.67
C LEU A 187 -15.82 16.25 14.85
N MET A 188 -15.89 16.74 16.08
CA MET A 188 -15.76 15.91 17.28
C MET A 188 -16.99 15.03 17.56
N THR A 189 -18.15 15.36 16.97
CA THR A 189 -19.39 14.60 17.16
C THR A 189 -19.65 13.61 16.02
N SER A 190 -19.36 14.01 14.79
CA SER A 190 -19.56 13.21 13.58
C SER A 190 -18.27 13.21 12.76
N VAL A 191 -17.65 12.04 12.67
CA VAL A 191 -16.44 11.85 11.89
C VAL A 191 -16.82 11.73 10.41
N PRO A 192 -16.30 12.60 9.52
CA PRO A 192 -16.51 12.46 8.09
C PRO A 192 -15.78 11.22 7.56
N PRO A 193 -16.29 10.58 6.48
CA PRO A 193 -15.55 9.56 5.76
C PRO A 193 -14.18 10.07 5.28
N VAL A 194 -13.20 9.17 5.23
CA VAL A 194 -11.81 9.46 4.88
C VAL A 194 -11.55 9.03 3.45
N ASP A 195 -11.04 9.93 2.62
CA ASP A 195 -10.66 9.62 1.25
C ASP A 195 -9.38 8.77 1.27
N VAL A 196 -9.43 7.62 0.61
CA VAL A 196 -8.29 6.70 0.57
C VAL A 196 -8.02 6.16 -0.82
N ASP A 197 -6.75 5.85 -1.06
CA ASP A 197 -6.31 5.01 -2.16
C ASP A 197 -5.83 3.67 -1.59
N ILE A 198 -6.55 2.59 -1.93
CA ILE A 198 -6.21 1.21 -1.54
C ILE A 198 -5.47 0.56 -2.69
N ILE A 199 -4.26 0.07 -2.45
CA ILE A 199 -3.37 -0.47 -3.49
C ILE A 199 -2.89 -1.87 -3.10
N LEU A 200 -3.21 -2.88 -3.92
CA LEU A 200 -2.67 -4.23 -3.91
C LEU A 200 -1.46 -4.30 -4.87
N ASP A 201 -0.26 -4.48 -4.32
CA ASP A 201 0.99 -4.50 -5.08
C ASP A 201 1.69 -5.88 -4.98
N PRO A 202 1.85 -6.63 -6.08
CA PRO A 202 2.63 -7.86 -6.10
C PRO A 202 4.13 -7.60 -5.96
N PHE A 203 4.84 -8.48 -5.26
CA PHE A 203 6.30 -8.40 -5.21
C PHE A 203 6.93 -9.04 -6.46
N LEU A 204 7.99 -8.42 -6.98
CA LEU A 204 8.90 -9.07 -7.91
C LEU A 204 9.86 -9.95 -7.12
N PHE A 205 9.95 -11.22 -7.53
CA PHE A 205 10.83 -12.22 -6.93
C PHE A 205 10.66 -12.34 -5.41
N ASN A 206 9.49 -11.97 -4.87
CA ASN A 206 9.19 -11.90 -3.43
C ASN A 206 10.12 -10.98 -2.60
N VAL A 207 10.86 -10.07 -3.24
CA VAL A 207 11.80 -9.15 -2.57
C VAL A 207 11.30 -7.72 -2.54
N LEU A 208 10.93 -7.14 -3.69
CA LEU A 208 10.46 -5.74 -3.76
C LEU A 208 9.02 -5.64 -4.30
N PRO A 209 8.23 -4.66 -3.84
CA PRO A 209 6.95 -4.34 -4.47
C PRO A 209 7.15 -3.89 -5.93
N ARG A 210 6.21 -4.25 -6.81
CA ARG A 210 6.30 -3.93 -8.25
C ARG A 210 6.28 -2.46 -8.53
N SER A 211 5.50 -1.68 -7.78
CA SER A 211 5.47 -0.22 -7.95
C SER A 211 6.82 0.43 -7.65
N LEU A 212 7.68 -0.20 -6.83
CA LEU A 212 8.97 0.35 -6.42
C LEU A 212 10.08 0.13 -7.47
N ALA A 213 9.88 -0.79 -8.42
CA ALA A 213 10.91 -1.20 -9.37
C ALA A 213 11.43 -0.02 -10.23
N GLY A 214 10.53 0.86 -10.68
CA GLY A 214 10.89 2.05 -11.45
C GLY A 214 11.79 3.01 -10.65
N THR A 215 11.41 3.28 -9.41
CA THR A 215 12.18 4.14 -8.49
C THR A 215 13.55 3.54 -8.19
N ALA A 216 13.63 2.23 -7.93
CA ALA A 216 14.91 1.56 -7.71
C ALA A 216 15.82 1.65 -8.94
N CYS A 217 15.29 1.40 -10.14
CA CYS A 217 16.02 1.54 -11.40
C CYS A 217 16.56 2.97 -11.59
N TYR A 218 15.72 3.96 -11.34
CA TYR A 218 16.10 5.37 -11.42
C TYR A 218 17.24 5.72 -10.44
N ILE A 219 17.14 5.30 -9.17
CA ILE A 219 18.19 5.54 -8.17
C ILE A 219 19.52 4.91 -8.61
N VAL A 220 19.50 3.69 -9.14
CA VAL A 220 20.70 3.01 -9.65
C VAL A 220 21.32 3.78 -10.80
N ALA A 221 20.51 4.27 -11.75
CA ALA A 221 20.99 5.08 -12.87
C ALA A 221 21.64 6.38 -12.40
N VAL A 222 20.99 7.11 -11.49
CA VAL A 222 21.54 8.34 -10.91
C VAL A 222 22.86 8.07 -10.16
N ALA A 223 22.93 6.99 -9.38
CA ALA A 223 24.14 6.61 -8.65
C ALA A 223 25.30 6.29 -9.60
N ALA A 224 25.05 5.59 -10.71
CA ALA A 224 26.06 5.29 -11.72
C ALA A 224 26.61 6.57 -12.37
N VAL A 225 25.74 7.51 -12.75
CA VAL A 225 26.15 8.80 -13.30
C VAL A 225 26.98 9.59 -12.30
N ALA A 226 26.52 9.69 -11.04
CA ALA A 226 27.24 10.37 -9.98
C ALA A 226 28.64 9.76 -9.76
N TYR A 227 28.76 8.44 -9.78
CA TYR A 227 30.04 7.75 -9.66
C TYR A 227 30.99 8.09 -10.82
N LEU A 228 30.50 8.10 -12.06
CA LEU A 228 31.31 8.45 -13.23
C LEU A 228 31.80 9.91 -13.17
N VAL A 229 30.94 10.83 -12.75
CA VAL A 229 31.29 12.24 -12.55
C VAL A 229 32.33 12.39 -11.45
N ALA A 230 32.12 11.76 -10.29
CA ALA A 230 33.07 11.79 -9.18
C ALA A 230 34.45 11.26 -9.60
N ARG A 231 34.48 10.17 -10.37
CA ARG A 231 35.72 9.61 -10.91
C ARG A 231 36.44 10.60 -11.81
N ARG A 232 35.73 11.24 -12.76
CA ARG A 232 36.30 12.26 -13.67
C ARG A 232 36.88 13.45 -12.92
N VAL A 233 36.15 13.98 -11.93
CA VAL A 233 36.62 15.09 -11.11
C VAL A 233 37.85 14.69 -10.30
N SER A 234 37.86 13.49 -9.70
CA SER A 234 39.01 13.00 -8.94
C SER A 234 40.26 12.84 -9.81
N SER A 235 40.12 12.40 -11.06
CA SER A 235 41.26 12.34 -11.99
C SER A 235 41.79 13.73 -12.34
N TRP A 236 40.92 14.71 -12.58
CA TRP A 236 41.35 16.08 -12.89
C TRP A 236 42.06 16.75 -11.72
N ILE A 237 41.56 16.58 -10.50
CA ILE A 237 42.24 17.08 -9.29
C ILE A 237 43.59 16.38 -9.11
N GLY A 238 43.67 15.08 -9.38
CA GLY A 238 44.92 14.32 -9.34
C GLY A 238 45.95 14.85 -10.34
N GLU A 239 45.55 15.12 -11.58
CA GLU A 239 46.40 15.72 -12.61
C GLU A 239 46.92 17.09 -12.18
N LEU A 240 46.06 17.97 -11.68
CA LEU A 240 46.46 19.29 -11.19
C LEU A 240 47.45 19.21 -10.01
N ALA A 241 47.26 18.27 -9.08
CA ALA A 241 48.16 18.06 -7.96
C ALA A 241 49.55 17.57 -8.41
N VAL A 242 49.59 16.63 -9.38
CA VAL A 242 50.84 16.16 -9.98
C VAL A 242 51.55 17.30 -10.71
N SER A 243 50.84 18.08 -11.53
CA SER A 243 51.42 19.25 -12.22
C SER A 243 51.99 20.26 -11.23
N ALA A 244 51.27 20.60 -10.16
CA ALA A 244 51.74 21.53 -9.13
C ALA A 244 53.02 21.02 -8.43
N SER A 245 53.08 19.73 -8.09
CA SER A 245 54.26 19.14 -7.46
C SER A 245 55.49 19.16 -8.39
N SER A 246 55.31 18.88 -9.68
CA SER A 246 56.37 18.88 -10.68
C SER A 246 56.96 20.28 -10.90
N GLN A 247 56.12 21.32 -10.85
CA GLN A 247 56.56 22.71 -10.98
C GLN A 247 57.39 23.16 -9.78
N GLN A 248 57.00 22.78 -8.56
CA GLN A 248 57.75 23.10 -7.34
C GLN A 248 59.13 22.42 -7.30
N GLU A 249 59.23 21.17 -7.78
CA GLU A 249 60.52 20.47 -7.86
C GLU A 249 61.46 21.10 -8.91
N SER A 250 60.91 21.58 -10.02
CA SER A 250 61.70 22.27 -11.06
C SER A 250 62.27 23.62 -10.60
N VAL A 251 61.54 24.35 -9.75
CA VAL A 251 62.00 25.63 -9.16
C VAL A 251 63.12 25.37 -8.16
N LYS A 252 63.04 24.30 -7.36
CA LYS A 252 64.05 23.95 -6.36
C LYS A 252 65.39 23.50 -6.98
N LYS A 253 65.39 22.90 -8.18
CA LYS A 253 66.60 22.50 -8.91
C LYS A 253 67.33 23.66 -9.61
N ARG A 254 66.71 24.85 -9.70
CA ARG A 254 67.28 26.05 -10.35
C ARG A 254 67.88 27.06 -9.37
N GLN A 255 67.77 26.82 -8.06
CA GLN A 255 68.46 27.56 -7.00
C GLN A 255 69.64 26.74 -6.48
#